data_AF-A0A1E1XT44-F1
#
_entry.id   AF-A0A1E1XT44-F1
#
_cell.length_a   1.000
_cell.length_b   1.000
_cell.length_c   1.000
_cell.angle_alpha   90.00
_cell.angle_beta   90.00
_cell.angle_gamma   90.00
#
_symmetry.space_group_name_H-M   'P 1'
#
loop_
_entity.id
_entity.type
_entity.pdbx_description
1 polymer ?
#
loop_
_entity_poly.entity_id
_entity_poly.type
_entity_poly.pdbx_seq_one_letter_code
_entity_poly.pdbx_strand_id
1 'polypeptide(L)' 'MQRTGRCLPSIRSLLVGGSVLPVPVAEAARKAFVGIENLLNGYGMTESCGIVTSPPKTGKPYSGTDVGVPGTMVEVKV' A
#
# COMPACT_ATOMS: atom_id res chain seq x y z
N MET A 1 6.67 -2.46 23.98
CA MET A 1 7.20 -3.60 23.20
C MET A 1 8.45 -3.13 22.46
N GLN A 2 9.61 -3.70 22.75
CA GLN A 2 10.79 -3.50 21.90
C GLN A 2 10.56 -4.24 20.58
N ARG A 3 10.67 -3.54 19.45
CA ARG A 3 10.58 -4.16 18.12
C ARG A 3 11.88 -4.92 17.89
N THR A 4 11.81 -6.24 17.86
CA THR A 4 12.96 -7.15 17.66
C THR A 4 13.25 -7.44 16.18
N GLY A 5 12.54 -6.78 15.26
CA GLY A 5 12.70 -6.98 13.82
C GLY A 5 14.00 -6.36 13.30
N ARG A 6 14.68 -7.08 12.39
CA ARG A 6 15.80 -6.53 11.63
C ARG A 6 15.28 -5.50 10.63
N CYS A 7 15.79 -4.27 10.67
CA CYS A 7 15.53 -3.29 9.62
C CYS A 7 16.05 -3.80 8.27
N LEU A 8 15.24 -3.66 7.23
CA LEU A 8 15.57 -4.02 5.86
C LEU A 8 15.81 -2.71 5.07
N PRO A 9 17.02 -2.14 5.10
CA PRO A 9 17.31 -0.81 4.55
C PRO A 9 17.17 -0.73 3.02
N SER A 10 17.08 -1.88 2.34
CA SER A 10 16.86 -1.97 0.90
C SER A 10 15.39 -1.88 0.48
N ILE A 11 14.43 -1.95 1.41
CA ILE A 11 13.01 -1.85 1.06
C ILE A 11 12.66 -0.43 0.65
N ARG A 12 12.14 -0.28 -0.58
CA ARG A 12 11.68 1.01 -1.13
C ARG A 12 10.16 1.12 -1.27
N SER A 13 9.45 -0.01 -1.26
CA SER A 13 8.02 -0.05 -1.52
C SER A 13 7.33 -1.06 -0.61
N LEU A 14 6.21 -0.64 -0.04
CA LEU A 14 5.25 -1.48 0.66
C LEU A 14 3.92 -1.43 -0.08
N LEU A 15 3.32 -2.60 -0.29
CA LEU A 15 2.02 -2.77 -0.89
C LEU A 15 1.15 -3.53 0.09
N VAL A 16 0.03 -2.94 0.47
CA VAL A 16 -0.95 -3.51 1.40
C VAL A 16 -2.24 -3.75 0.64
N GLY A 17 -2.93 -4.85 0.92
CA GLY A 17 -4.23 -5.16 0.35
C GLY A 17 -4.93 -6.23 1.18
N GLY A 18 -6.12 -6.63 0.73
CA GLY A 18 -6.93 -7.67 1.39
C GLY A 18 -7.72 -7.20 2.62
N SER A 19 -7.54 -5.95 3.06
CA SER A 19 -8.37 -5.30 4.08
C SER A 19 -8.21 -3.78 3.96
N VAL A 20 -9.05 -3.03 4.69
CA VAL A 20 -8.88 -1.59 4.88
C VAL A 20 -7.58 -1.36 5.65
N LEU A 21 -6.69 -0.50 5.12
CA LEU A 21 -5.49 -0.07 5.81
C LEU A 21 -5.80 1.15 6.70
N PRO A 22 -5.77 1.05 8.04
CA PRO A 22 -6.04 2.22 8.87
C PRO A 22 -4.89 3.24 8.80
N VAL A 23 -5.21 4.53 8.79
CA VAL A 23 -4.20 5.62 8.78
C VAL A 23 -3.14 5.47 9.90
N PRO A 24 -3.49 5.13 11.16
CA PRO A 24 -2.48 4.95 12.20
C PRO A 24 -1.49 3.81 11.92
N VAL A 25 -1.93 2.76 11.21
CA VAL A 25 -1.08 1.63 10.82
C VAL A 25 -0.15 2.03 9.69
N ALA A 26 -0.65 2.78 8.70
CA ALA A 26 0.16 3.34 7.62
C ALA A 26 1.29 4.24 8.16
N GLU A 27 0.97 5.11 9.12
CA GLU A 27 1.96 5.96 9.81
C GLU A 27 2.98 5.15 10.62
N ALA A 28 2.52 4.12 11.33
CA ALA A 28 3.41 3.23 12.07
C ALA A 28 4.35 2.44 11.14
N ALA A 29 3.91 2.07 9.94
CA ALA A 29 4.72 1.41 8.92
C ALA A 29 5.76 2.38 8.35
N ARG A 30 5.36 3.61 8.00
CA ARG A 30 6.29 4.67 7.55
C ARG A 30 7.42 4.93 8.54
N LYS A 31 7.12 4.94 9.84
CA LYS A 31 8.13 5.09 10.90
C LYS A 31 9.01 3.85 11.08
N ALA A 32 8.49 2.66 10.79
CA ALA A 32 9.22 1.40 10.95
C ALA A 32 10.27 1.19 9.85
N PHE A 33 9.91 1.54 8.62
CA PHE A 33 10.74 1.31 7.44
C PHE A 33 11.38 2.63 6.98
N VAL A 34 12.51 2.97 7.60
CA VAL A 34 13.29 4.16 7.24
C VAL A 34 13.76 4.02 5.80
N GLY A 35 13.33 4.93 4.91
CA GLY A 35 13.72 4.96 3.50
C GLY A 35 12.70 4.40 2.50
N ILE A 36 11.48 4.07 2.95
CA ILE A 36 10.41 3.73 2.00
C ILE A 36 9.99 4.95 1.19
N GLU A 37 9.91 4.76 -0.11
CA GLU A 37 9.45 5.77 -1.06
C GLU A 37 7.95 5.61 -1.33
N ASN A 38 7.44 4.37 -1.23
CA ASN A 38 6.08 4.01 -1.61
C ASN A 38 5.40 3.23 -0.50
N LEU A 39 4.19 3.67 -0.12
CA LEU A 39 3.24 2.88 0.67
C LEU A 39 1.91 2.88 -0.09
N LEU A 40 1.59 1.76 -0.72
CA LEU A 40 0.50 1.62 -1.67
C LEU A 40 -0.64 0.79 -1.06
N ASN A 41 -1.86 1.28 -1.20
CA ASN A 41 -3.08 0.58 -0.81
C ASN A 41 -3.70 -0.07 -2.03
N GLY A 42 -3.26 -1.29 -2.32
CA GLY A 42 -3.75 -2.08 -3.45
C GLY A 42 -5.06 -2.77 -3.10
N TYR A 43 -6.00 -2.77 -4.04
CA TYR A 43 -7.25 -3.51 -3.92
C TYR A 43 -7.42 -4.50 -5.07
N GLY A 44 -7.99 -5.65 -4.76
CA GLY A 44 -8.33 -6.69 -5.71
C GLY A 44 -9.05 -7.84 -4.99
N MET A 45 -9.90 -8.54 -5.74
CA MET A 45 -10.61 -9.73 -5.27
C MET A 45 -9.86 -10.99 -5.71
N THR A 46 -10.13 -12.13 -5.07
CA THR A 46 -9.55 -13.41 -5.49
C THR A 46 -9.85 -13.71 -6.95
N GLU A 47 -11.08 -13.45 -7.41
CA GLU A 47 -11.59 -13.67 -8.76
C GLU A 47 -10.90 -12.80 -9.82
N SER A 48 -10.26 -11.72 -9.40
CA SER A 48 -9.51 -10.82 -10.29
C SER A 48 -8.04 -11.21 -10.45
N CYS A 49 -7.60 -12.30 -9.81
CA CYS A 49 -6.24 -12.84 -9.94
C CYS A 49 -5.12 -11.84 -9.62
N GLY A 50 -5.33 -10.95 -8.64
CA GLY A 50 -4.31 -10.02 -8.20
C GLY A 50 -4.87 -8.66 -7.81
N ILE A 51 -4.11 -7.62 -8.12
CA ILE A 51 -4.42 -6.23 -7.76
C ILE A 51 -5.07 -5.55 -8.96
N VAL A 52 -6.26 -5.01 -8.73
CA VAL A 52 -7.10 -4.33 -9.71
C VAL A 52 -6.81 -2.84 -9.70
N THR A 53 -6.69 -2.24 -8.51
CA THR A 53 -6.40 -0.80 -8.35
C THR A 53 -5.25 -0.56 -7.38
N SER A 54 -4.48 0.48 -7.61
CA SER A 54 -3.54 1.00 -6.61
C SER A 54 -3.25 2.50 -6.82
N PRO A 55 -2.88 3.24 -5.76
CA PRO A 55 -2.41 4.61 -5.91
C PRO A 55 -1.12 4.69 -6.74
N PRO A 56 -0.86 5.80 -7.45
CA PRO A 56 0.41 6.02 -8.11
C PRO A 56 1.56 6.06 -7.09
N LYS A 57 2.74 5.61 -7.52
CA LYS A 57 3.96 5.51 -6.70
C LYS A 57 4.39 6.84 -6.06
N THR A 58 4.12 7.96 -6.70
CA THR A 58 4.68 9.26 -6.30
C THR A 58 3.63 10.27 -5.81
N GLY A 59 3.89 10.84 -4.64
CA GLY A 59 3.46 12.20 -4.27
C GLY A 59 2.17 12.36 -3.49
N LYS A 60 1.34 11.32 -3.31
CA LYS A 60 0.12 11.44 -2.49
C LYS A 60 0.30 10.83 -1.10
N PRO A 61 0.03 11.60 -0.02
CA PRO A 61 -0.09 11.02 1.31
C PRO A 61 -1.24 10.01 1.33
N TYR A 62 -1.07 8.96 2.14
CA TYR A 62 -2.08 7.93 2.30
C TYR A 62 -3.37 8.55 2.86
N SER A 63 -4.51 8.37 2.17
CA SER A 63 -5.79 9.00 2.52
C SER A 63 -6.82 8.04 3.12
N GLY A 64 -6.41 6.85 3.57
CA GLY A 64 -7.25 5.93 4.36
C GLY A 64 -8.19 5.03 3.56
N THR A 65 -8.84 5.55 2.52
CA THR A 65 -9.83 4.80 1.73
C THR A 65 -9.56 4.80 0.24
N ASP A 66 -8.59 5.60 -0.23
CA ASP A 66 -8.20 5.63 -1.63
C ASP A 66 -7.44 4.35 -2.02
N VAL A 67 -8.01 3.61 -2.97
CA VAL A 67 -7.42 2.42 -3.58
C VAL A 67 -6.83 2.71 -4.96
N GLY A 68 -6.82 3.99 -5.35
CA GLY A 68 -6.19 4.53 -6.54
C GLY A 68 -6.93 4.24 -7.84
N VAL A 69 -6.16 4.01 -8.90
CA VAL A 69 -6.66 3.88 -10.27
C VAL A 69 -6.52 2.44 -10.76
N PRO A 70 -7.33 2.01 -11.74
CA PRO A 70 -7.17 0.70 -12.38
C PRO A 70 -5.77 0.48 -12.93
N GLY A 71 -5.27 -0.74 -12.78
CA GLY A 71 -4.04 -1.20 -13.40
C GLY A 71 -4.13 -1.28 -14.92
N THR A 72 -3.00 -1.52 -15.58
CA THR A 72 -2.96 -1.75 -17.02
C THR A 72 -3.86 -2.92 -17.41
N MET A 73 -4.70 -2.74 -18.44
CA MET A 73 -5.70 -3.72 -18.91
C MET A 73 -6.83 -4.03 -17.91
N VAL A 74 -7.00 -3.22 -16.88
CA VAL A 74 -8.11 -3.36 -15.92
C VAL A 74 -9.18 -2.31 -16.19
N GLU A 75 -10.44 -2.74 -16.24
CA GLU A 75 -11.60 -1.86 -16.28
C GLU A 75 -12.34 -1.94 -14.93
N VAL A 76 -12.63 -0.78 -14.32
CA VAL A 76 -13.44 -0.67 -13.11
C VAL A 76 -14.66 0.18 -13.43
N LYS A 77 -15.85 -0.31 -13.05
CA LYS A 77 -17.12 0.39 -13.19
C LYS A 77 -17.69 0.63 -11.80
N VAL A 78 -18.18 1.86 -11.55
CA VAL A 78 -18.80 2.29 -10.29
C VAL A 78 -20.28 2.51 -10.53
#